data_AF-A0A367J1W7-F1
#
_entry.id   AF-A0A367J1W7-F1
#
_cell.length_a   1.000
_cell.length_b   1.000
_cell.length_c   1.000
_cell.angle_alpha   90.00
_cell.angle_beta   90.00
_cell.angle_gamma   90.00
#
_symmetry.space_group_name_H-M   'P 1'
#
loop_
_entity.id
_entity.type
_entity.pdbx_description
1 polymer ?
#
loop_
_entity_poly.entity_id
_entity_poly.type
_entity_poly.pdbx_seq_one_letter_code
_entity_poly.pdbx_strand_id
1 'polypeptide(L)'
;ATCKQFQRIAQDPTCESSWIITRYGRRLSIYYALLTLPERCHPDFLYTLFRSGAQLPSCLTQALVQNYGKRSTSQFATQIQRLPFTGYVYLIGQSPPTDILGDDSKDFFASLVLNDKRWKDQMDAGFFPLTISRSILKLAQMDPIRFQWIEPLFEFDVGARVGLWQAVLALFLDEAFRKSKITVERKRQLLTAQSVTRRMESEDLFCNVFAEFLTKYPRGYCDAQTMDRMLGLLVVYIQPTGFSIPQALTSIRNLRN
;
A
#
# COMPACT_ATOMS: atom_id res chain seq x y z
N ALA A 1 -36.16 -18.77 6.80
CA ALA A 1 -36.09 -17.81 7.93
C ALA A 1 -34.64 -17.50 8.32
N THR A 2 -33.77 -18.51 8.43
CA THR A 2 -32.37 -18.43 8.84
C THR A 2 -31.53 -17.43 8.03
N CYS A 3 -31.70 -17.37 6.72
CA CYS A 3 -30.93 -16.47 5.85
C CYS A 3 -31.20 -14.97 6.11
N LYS A 4 -32.45 -14.59 6.46
CA LYS A 4 -32.81 -13.20 6.82
C LYS A 4 -32.27 -12.80 8.20
N GLN A 5 -32.22 -13.74 9.14
CA GLN A 5 -31.63 -13.49 10.47
C GLN A 5 -30.12 -13.36 10.40
N PHE A 6 -29.43 -14.22 9.62
CA PHE A 6 -28.00 -14.08 9.35
C PHE A 6 -27.68 -12.75 8.66
N GLN A 7 -28.50 -12.32 7.69
CA GLN A 7 -28.33 -11.00 7.06
C GLN A 7 -28.46 -9.85 8.07
N ARG A 8 -29.42 -9.92 9.00
CA ARG A 8 -29.57 -8.90 10.05
C ARG A 8 -28.39 -8.86 11.01
N ILE A 9 -27.87 -10.02 11.42
CA ILE A 9 -26.68 -10.13 12.27
C ILE A 9 -25.45 -9.60 11.53
N ALA A 10 -25.29 -9.92 10.25
CA ALA A 10 -24.18 -9.41 9.43
C ALA A 10 -24.27 -7.89 9.14
N GLN A 11 -25.45 -7.28 9.34
CA GLN A 11 -25.68 -5.85 9.22
C GLN A 11 -25.62 -5.12 10.58
N ASP A 12 -25.45 -5.84 11.69
CA ASP A 12 -25.23 -5.24 13.00
C ASP A 12 -23.83 -4.57 13.02
N PRO A 13 -23.74 -3.26 13.31
CA PRO A 13 -22.47 -2.54 13.39
C PRO A 13 -21.45 -3.21 14.32
N THR A 14 -21.90 -3.91 15.36
CA THR A 14 -21.07 -4.62 16.33
C THR A 14 -20.44 -5.87 15.75
N CYS A 15 -21.22 -6.64 14.98
CA CYS A 15 -20.70 -7.83 14.31
C CYS A 15 -19.73 -7.43 13.20
N GLU A 16 -20.07 -6.40 12.43
CA GLU A 16 -19.23 -5.89 11.35
C GLU A 16 -17.91 -5.28 11.88
N SER A 17 -17.96 -4.45 12.92
CA SER A 17 -16.76 -3.86 13.53
C SER A 17 -15.83 -4.93 14.11
N SER A 18 -16.41 -5.95 14.77
CA SER A 18 -15.65 -7.07 15.34
C SER A 18 -14.97 -7.87 14.24
N TRP A 19 -15.70 -8.18 13.15
CA TRP A 19 -15.13 -8.89 12.01
C TRP A 19 -13.97 -8.14 11.37
N ILE A 20 -14.13 -6.83 11.12
CA ILE A 20 -13.07 -5.98 10.53
C ILE A 20 -11.82 -5.99 11.41
N ILE A 21 -11.96 -5.82 12.73
CA ILE A 21 -10.83 -5.78 13.66
C ILE A 21 -10.15 -7.15 13.77
N THR A 22 -10.92 -8.24 13.81
CA THR A 22 -10.36 -9.60 13.82
C THR A 22 -9.60 -9.90 12.51
N ARG A 23 -10.11 -9.43 11.37
CA ARG A 23 -9.52 -9.73 10.06
C ARG A 23 -8.29 -8.89 9.73
N TYR A 24 -8.36 -7.58 9.98
CA TYR A 24 -7.34 -6.61 9.52
C TYR A 24 -6.53 -6.00 10.66
N GLY A 25 -6.91 -6.29 11.90
CA GLY A 25 -6.28 -5.72 13.08
C GLY A 25 -6.73 -4.29 13.39
N ARG A 26 -6.42 -3.87 14.60
CA ARG A 26 -6.80 -2.55 15.15
C ARG A 26 -6.27 -1.38 14.33
N ARG A 27 -5.06 -1.50 13.78
CA ARG A 27 -4.35 -0.45 13.03
C ARG A 27 -5.00 -0.16 11.67
N LEU A 28 -5.33 -1.20 10.90
CA LEU A 28 -5.82 -1.05 9.54
C LEU A 28 -7.35 -1.01 9.44
N SER A 29 -8.07 -1.33 10.53
CA SER A 29 -9.54 -1.42 10.55
C SER A 29 -10.27 -0.18 10.02
N ILE A 30 -9.88 1.03 10.45
CA ILE A 30 -10.51 2.27 9.98
C ILE A 30 -10.18 2.53 8.51
N TYR A 31 -8.92 2.31 8.11
CA TYR A 31 -8.52 2.45 6.72
C TYR A 31 -9.32 1.52 5.79
N TYR A 32 -9.43 0.26 6.19
CA TYR A 32 -10.24 -0.73 5.47
C TYR A 32 -11.71 -0.30 5.36
N ALA A 33 -12.30 0.14 6.48
CA ALA A 33 -13.69 0.60 6.49
C ALA A 33 -13.91 1.79 5.52
N LEU A 34 -13.00 2.77 5.53
CA LEU A 34 -13.05 3.91 4.62
C LEU A 34 -12.86 3.52 3.15
N LEU A 35 -12.02 2.53 2.88
CA LEU A 35 -11.72 2.09 1.51
C LEU A 35 -12.85 1.22 0.94
N THR A 36 -13.53 0.42 1.75
CA THR A 36 -14.44 -0.63 1.28
C THR A 36 -15.91 -0.38 1.60
N LEU A 37 -16.20 0.31 2.70
CA LEU A 37 -17.54 0.55 3.22
C LEU A 37 -17.75 2.03 3.61
N PRO A 38 -17.34 3.01 2.76
CA PRO A 38 -17.33 4.41 3.17
C PRO A 38 -18.71 4.93 3.58
N GLU A 39 -19.80 4.45 2.97
CA GLU A 39 -21.16 4.85 3.36
C GLU A 39 -21.54 4.41 4.77
N ARG A 40 -20.96 3.33 5.29
CA ARG A 40 -21.29 2.79 6.61
C ARG A 40 -20.53 3.49 7.73
N CYS A 41 -19.56 4.34 7.40
CA CYS A 41 -18.75 5.09 8.35
C CYS A 41 -19.51 6.24 9.01
N HIS A 42 -20.70 5.98 9.56
CA HIS A 42 -21.44 6.89 10.43
C HIS A 42 -20.91 6.84 11.87
N PRO A 43 -21.24 7.85 12.72
CA PRO A 43 -20.74 7.91 14.09
C PRO A 43 -20.96 6.64 14.91
N ASP A 44 -22.10 5.95 14.80
CA ASP A 44 -22.39 4.74 15.60
C ASP A 44 -21.47 3.56 15.25
N PHE A 45 -21.23 3.34 13.95
CA PHE A 45 -20.33 2.30 13.47
C PHE A 45 -18.87 2.61 13.85
N LEU A 46 -18.45 3.86 13.63
CA LEU A 46 -17.11 4.32 13.99
C LEU A 46 -16.88 4.25 15.49
N TYR A 47 -17.85 4.64 16.31
CA TYR A 47 -17.81 4.50 17.75
C TYR A 47 -17.60 3.05 18.17
N THR A 48 -18.31 2.12 17.54
CA THR A 48 -18.15 0.69 17.82
C THR A 48 -16.76 0.19 17.42
N LEU A 49 -16.21 0.63 16.27
CA LEU A 49 -14.82 0.33 15.89
C LEU A 49 -13.81 0.84 16.93
N PHE A 50 -13.92 2.09 17.36
CA PHE A 50 -13.02 2.64 18.39
C PHE A 50 -13.17 1.92 19.73
N ARG A 51 -14.40 1.59 20.16
CA ARG A 51 -14.63 0.79 21.36
C ARG A 51 -13.98 -0.59 21.30
N SER A 52 -13.93 -1.19 20.13
CA SER A 52 -13.24 -2.46 19.88
C SER A 52 -11.71 -2.30 19.74
N GLY A 53 -11.17 -1.09 19.90
CA GLY A 53 -9.75 -0.78 19.96
C GLY A 53 -9.14 -0.35 18.63
N ALA A 54 -9.95 0.02 17.63
CA ALA A 54 -9.45 0.60 16.38
C ALA A 54 -8.61 1.85 16.65
N GLN A 55 -7.58 2.06 15.83
CA GLN A 55 -6.70 3.23 15.90
C GLN A 55 -6.89 4.09 14.66
N LEU A 56 -6.88 5.42 14.85
CA LEU A 56 -6.87 6.39 13.76
C LEU A 56 -5.47 7.02 13.67
N PRO A 57 -4.62 6.58 12.72
CA PRO A 57 -3.29 7.15 12.54
C PRO A 57 -3.33 8.58 12.02
N SER A 58 -2.30 9.36 12.35
CA SER A 58 -2.16 10.76 11.90
C SER A 58 -2.15 10.89 10.37
N CYS A 59 -1.44 10.01 9.65
CA CYS A 59 -1.45 10.00 8.17
C CYS A 59 -2.85 9.81 7.58
N LEU A 60 -3.71 9.03 8.24
CA LEU A 60 -5.07 8.79 7.79
C LEU A 60 -5.94 10.03 8.00
N THR A 61 -5.83 10.66 9.17
CA THR A 61 -6.44 11.96 9.45
C THR A 61 -6.00 13.00 8.42
N GLN A 62 -4.70 13.08 8.16
CA GLN A 62 -4.14 14.01 7.20
C GLN A 62 -4.72 13.76 5.79
N ALA A 63 -4.74 12.51 5.34
CA ALA A 63 -5.32 12.16 4.05
C ALA A 63 -6.82 12.49 3.97
N LEU A 64 -7.58 12.29 5.05
CA LEU A 64 -8.98 12.69 5.13
C LEU A 64 -9.13 14.21 4.95
N VAL A 65 -8.41 15.01 5.72
CA VAL A 65 -8.47 16.48 5.64
C VAL A 65 -8.01 16.99 4.27
N GLN A 66 -6.98 16.36 3.70
CA GLN A 66 -6.43 16.79 2.43
C GLN A 66 -7.30 16.42 1.24
N ASN A 67 -8.06 15.32 1.28
CA ASN A 67 -8.81 14.81 0.13
C ASN A 67 -10.33 14.98 0.25
N TYR A 68 -10.92 15.02 1.44
CA TYR A 68 -12.38 15.11 1.59
C TYR A 68 -12.93 16.41 1.00
N GLY A 69 -13.95 16.31 0.15
CA GLY A 69 -14.53 17.45 -0.58
C GLY A 69 -13.66 17.99 -1.71
N LYS A 70 -12.53 17.35 -2.04
CA LYS A 70 -11.63 17.75 -3.13
C LYS A 70 -11.65 16.73 -4.26
N ARG A 71 -11.50 17.22 -5.49
CA ARG A 71 -11.35 16.35 -6.68
C ARG A 71 -10.00 15.65 -6.61
N SER A 72 -10.01 14.32 -6.68
CA SER A 72 -8.82 13.48 -6.71
C SER A 72 -9.09 12.24 -7.54
N THR A 73 -8.04 11.72 -8.17
CA THR A 73 -8.10 10.52 -9.03
C THR A 73 -7.69 9.25 -8.31
N SER A 74 -7.22 9.33 -7.07
CA SER A 74 -6.82 8.13 -6.34
C SER A 74 -8.04 7.33 -5.87
N GLN A 75 -7.92 6.00 -5.86
CA GLN A 75 -8.98 5.09 -5.40
C GLN A 75 -9.42 5.46 -3.98
N PHE A 76 -8.46 5.61 -3.07
CA PHE A 76 -8.76 5.96 -1.68
C PHE A 76 -9.46 7.33 -1.56
N ALA A 77 -9.00 8.36 -2.28
CA ALA A 77 -9.67 9.66 -2.24
C ALA A 77 -11.09 9.63 -2.83
N THR A 78 -11.33 8.77 -3.83
CA THR A 78 -12.66 8.53 -4.40
C THR A 78 -13.59 7.89 -3.36
N GLN A 79 -13.09 6.91 -2.60
CA GLN A 79 -13.88 6.28 -1.54
C GLN A 79 -14.15 7.23 -0.38
N ILE A 80 -13.17 8.07 -0.01
CA ILE A 80 -13.36 9.13 0.99
C ILE A 80 -14.49 10.10 0.59
N GLN A 81 -14.74 10.36 -0.70
CA GLN A 81 -15.86 11.24 -1.08
C GLN A 81 -17.24 10.64 -0.74
N ARG A 82 -17.34 9.32 -0.61
CA ARG A 82 -18.58 8.62 -0.26
C ARG A 82 -18.83 8.60 1.25
N LEU A 83 -17.84 9.01 2.06
CA LEU A 83 -17.95 9.10 3.51
C LEU A 83 -19.01 10.14 3.90
N PRO A 84 -20.01 9.77 4.73
CA PRO A 84 -20.97 10.71 5.28
C PRO A 84 -20.27 11.84 6.06
N PHE A 85 -20.74 13.07 5.89
CA PHE A 85 -20.15 14.24 6.56
C PHE A 85 -20.07 14.08 8.08
N THR A 86 -21.10 13.50 8.70
CA THR A 86 -21.11 13.20 10.14
C THR A 86 -20.00 12.23 10.56
N GLY A 87 -19.69 11.26 9.70
CA GLY A 87 -18.59 10.32 9.87
C GLY A 87 -17.23 10.99 9.77
N TYR A 88 -17.06 11.85 8.76
CA TYR A 88 -15.88 12.69 8.62
C TYR A 88 -15.63 13.53 9.88
N VAL A 89 -16.63 14.29 10.33
CA VAL A 89 -16.52 15.12 11.54
C VAL A 89 -16.17 14.28 12.77
N TYR A 90 -16.77 13.10 12.91
CA TYR A 90 -16.47 12.18 14.01
C TYR A 90 -15.00 11.72 13.97
N LEU A 91 -14.48 11.29 12.82
CA LEU A 91 -13.07 10.89 12.68
C LEU A 91 -12.11 12.03 13.00
N ILE A 92 -12.37 13.23 12.48
CA ILE A 92 -11.54 14.40 12.79
C ILE A 92 -11.60 14.73 14.29
N GLY A 93 -12.77 14.63 14.93
CA GLY A 93 -12.93 14.85 16.37
C GLY A 93 -12.23 13.80 17.25
N GLN A 94 -11.99 12.59 16.74
CA GLN A 94 -11.20 11.55 17.44
C GLN A 94 -9.70 11.65 17.15
N SER A 95 -9.28 12.47 16.19
CA SER A 95 -7.89 12.55 15.78
C SER A 95 -7.05 13.39 16.76
N PRO A 96 -5.80 12.97 17.05
CA PRO A 96 -4.88 13.84 17.76
C PRO A 96 -4.54 15.07 16.91
N PRO A 97 -4.08 16.19 17.52
CA PRO A 97 -3.61 17.35 16.77
C PRO A 97 -2.56 16.90 15.76
N THR A 98 -2.89 17.00 14.47
CA THR A 98 -2.05 16.54 13.37
C THR A 98 -1.61 17.77 12.58
N ASP A 99 -0.33 17.84 12.20
CA ASP A 99 0.13 18.87 11.28
C ASP A 99 -0.42 18.58 9.88
N ILE A 100 -1.40 19.38 9.45
CA ILE A 100 -2.07 19.21 8.16
C ILE A 100 -1.15 19.67 7.00
N LEU A 101 -0.14 20.48 7.31
CA LEU A 101 0.85 21.01 6.36
C LEU A 101 2.07 20.10 6.20
N GLY A 102 2.37 19.27 7.20
CA GLY A 102 3.42 18.25 7.16
C GLY A 102 3.13 17.18 6.11
N ASP A 103 4.09 16.29 5.84
CA ASP A 103 3.85 15.07 5.04
C ASP A 103 4.39 13.90 5.85
N ASP A 104 3.55 13.36 6.74
CA ASP A 104 3.97 12.33 7.68
C ASP A 104 4.57 11.11 6.95
N SER A 105 4.12 10.83 5.72
CA SER A 105 4.69 9.76 4.90
C SER A 105 6.11 10.08 4.45
N LYS A 106 6.39 11.31 4.01
CA LYS A 106 7.76 11.74 3.69
C LYS A 106 8.65 11.71 4.92
N ASP A 107 8.18 12.21 6.06
CA ASP A 107 8.97 12.24 7.30
C ASP A 107 9.27 10.83 7.83
N PHE A 108 8.29 9.93 7.73
CA PHE A 108 8.48 8.50 8.00
C PHE A 108 9.57 7.90 7.10
N PHE A 109 9.48 8.10 5.78
CA PHE A 109 10.48 7.53 4.88
C PHE A 109 11.85 8.18 5.03
N ALA A 110 11.93 9.48 5.32
CA ALA A 110 13.19 10.16 5.59
C ALA A 110 13.86 9.59 6.85
N SER A 111 13.12 9.46 7.95
CA SER A 111 13.62 8.88 9.20
C SER A 111 13.99 7.40 9.05
N LEU A 112 13.25 6.62 8.25
CA LEU A 112 13.60 5.24 7.89
C LEU A 112 14.91 5.16 7.09
N VAL A 113 15.10 6.05 6.11
CA VAL A 113 16.33 6.11 5.32
C VAL A 113 17.52 6.48 6.18
N LEU A 114 17.36 7.42 7.10
CA LEU A 114 18.39 7.83 8.06
C LEU A 114 18.58 6.84 9.22
N ASN A 115 17.70 5.85 9.34
CA ASN A 115 17.65 4.89 10.46
C ASN A 115 17.56 5.58 11.84
N ASP A 116 16.77 6.65 11.92
CA ASP A 116 16.42 7.31 13.18
C ASP A 116 15.37 6.48 13.95
N LYS A 117 15.31 6.59 15.28
CA LYS A 117 14.28 5.91 16.10
C LYS A 117 12.86 6.39 15.78
N ARG A 118 12.71 7.61 15.24
CA ARG A 118 11.40 8.23 14.94
C ARG A 118 10.46 7.35 14.12
N TRP A 119 10.95 6.66 13.08
CA TRP A 119 10.07 5.80 12.26
C TRP A 119 9.50 4.63 13.06
N LYS A 120 10.25 4.12 14.05
CA LYS A 120 9.76 3.06 14.95
C LYS A 120 8.70 3.60 15.89
N ASP A 121 8.94 4.76 16.49
CA ASP A 121 8.00 5.40 17.40
C ASP A 121 6.67 5.71 16.67
N GLN A 122 6.76 6.22 15.42
CA GLN A 122 5.59 6.43 14.56
C GLN A 122 4.83 5.12 14.31
N MET A 123 5.54 4.06 13.89
CA MET A 123 4.92 2.75 13.68
C MET A 123 4.31 2.21 14.98
N ASP A 124 4.99 2.31 16.11
CA ASP A 124 4.48 1.82 17.38
C ASP A 124 3.21 2.58 17.82
N ALA A 125 3.13 3.87 17.50
CA ALA A 125 1.94 4.72 17.65
C ALA A 125 0.80 4.42 16.66
N GLY A 126 0.96 3.44 15.76
CA GLY A 126 -0.08 3.01 14.83
C GLY A 126 0.06 3.56 13.40
N PHE A 127 1.13 4.29 13.09
CA PHE A 127 1.38 4.81 11.76
C PHE A 127 1.54 3.69 10.73
N PHE A 128 1.01 3.91 9.52
CA PHE A 128 1.36 3.14 8.33
C PHE A 128 1.36 4.06 7.10
N PRO A 129 2.31 3.87 6.16
CA PRO A 129 2.41 4.74 5.00
C PRO A 129 1.28 4.46 4.01
N LEU A 130 0.44 5.47 3.74
CA LEU A 130 -0.61 5.40 2.73
C LEU A 130 -0.05 5.42 1.31
N THR A 131 1.03 6.17 1.11
CA THR A 131 1.77 6.21 -0.16
C THR A 131 2.97 5.29 -0.08
N ILE A 132 3.01 4.28 -0.93
CA ILE A 132 4.12 3.32 -0.96
C ILE A 132 5.29 3.89 -1.78
N SER A 133 6.47 3.96 -1.16
CA SER A 133 7.71 4.45 -1.78
C SER A 133 8.76 3.34 -1.88
N ARG A 134 9.85 3.58 -2.62
CA ARG A 134 11.01 2.66 -2.70
C ARG A 134 11.55 2.28 -1.31
N SER A 135 11.45 3.19 -0.34
CA SER A 135 11.91 2.98 1.03
C SER A 135 11.12 1.91 1.78
N ILE A 136 9.95 1.49 1.29
CA ILE A 136 9.19 0.38 1.90
C ILE A 136 9.97 -0.94 1.87
N LEU A 137 10.78 -1.16 0.83
CA LEU A 137 11.63 -2.35 0.73
C LEU A 137 12.75 -2.32 1.76
N LYS A 138 13.21 -1.12 2.13
CA LYS A 138 14.17 -0.92 3.21
C LYS A 138 13.56 -1.27 4.57
N LEU A 139 12.28 -0.94 4.81
CA LEU A 139 11.57 -1.38 6.02
C LEU A 139 11.50 -2.91 6.08
N ALA A 140 11.05 -3.55 5.00
CA ALA A 140 10.96 -5.01 4.92
C ALA A 140 12.29 -5.72 5.18
N GLN A 141 13.40 -5.08 4.79
CA GLN A 141 14.74 -5.59 4.99
C GLN A 141 15.28 -5.35 6.42
N MET A 142 15.03 -4.18 6.99
CA MET A 142 15.59 -3.76 8.28
C MET A 142 14.81 -4.29 9.48
N ASP A 143 13.48 -4.32 9.39
CA ASP A 143 12.60 -4.80 10.45
C ASP A 143 11.40 -5.54 9.84
N PRO A 144 11.59 -6.83 9.47
CA PRO A 144 10.53 -7.64 8.89
C PRO A 144 9.29 -7.78 9.78
N ILE A 145 9.47 -7.74 11.11
CA ILE A 145 8.37 -7.86 12.09
C ILE A 145 7.44 -6.66 11.96
N ARG A 146 8.01 -5.45 11.93
CA ARG A 146 7.23 -4.22 11.73
C ARG A 146 6.63 -4.14 10.33
N PHE A 147 7.32 -4.63 9.30
CA PHE A 147 6.74 -4.75 7.96
C PHE A 147 5.48 -5.63 7.93
N GLN A 148 5.44 -6.73 8.70
CA GLN A 148 4.25 -7.58 8.80
C GLN A 148 3.01 -6.86 9.35
N TRP A 149 3.17 -5.76 10.09
CA TRP A 149 2.03 -4.98 10.59
C TRP A 149 1.29 -4.24 9.47
N ILE A 150 2.01 -3.86 8.41
CA ILE A 150 1.44 -3.20 7.24
C ILE A 150 1.18 -4.17 6.09
N GLU A 151 1.69 -5.40 6.17
CA GLU A 151 1.52 -6.42 5.15
C GLU A 151 0.04 -6.65 4.74
N PRO A 152 -0.94 -6.70 5.68
CA PRO A 152 -2.34 -6.90 5.30
C PRO A 152 -2.89 -5.80 4.38
N LEU A 153 -2.31 -4.59 4.39
CA LEU A 153 -2.68 -3.50 3.47
C LEU A 153 -2.61 -3.97 2.01
N PHE A 154 -1.58 -4.74 1.67
CA PHE A 154 -1.35 -5.22 0.31
C PHE A 154 -2.33 -6.34 -0.09
N GLU A 155 -3.07 -6.94 0.85
CA GLU A 155 -4.07 -7.96 0.50
C GLU A 155 -5.35 -7.34 -0.07
N PHE A 156 -5.74 -6.15 0.40
CA PHE A 156 -7.03 -5.55 0.07
C PHE A 156 -6.92 -4.22 -0.68
N ASP A 157 -5.81 -3.49 -0.59
CA ASP A 157 -5.61 -2.22 -1.30
C ASP A 157 -4.83 -2.44 -2.61
N VAL A 158 -5.50 -2.24 -3.74
CA VAL A 158 -4.90 -2.33 -5.08
C VAL A 158 -3.84 -1.25 -5.27
N GLY A 159 -4.09 -0.02 -4.81
CA GLY A 159 -3.16 1.09 -4.93
C GLY A 159 -1.86 0.83 -4.17
N ALA A 160 -1.96 0.25 -2.96
CA ALA A 160 -0.78 -0.15 -2.18
C ALA A 160 0.03 -1.25 -2.90
N ARG A 161 -0.64 -2.26 -3.49
CA ARG A 161 0.05 -3.30 -4.29
C ARG A 161 0.74 -2.73 -5.53
N VAL A 162 0.07 -1.83 -6.25
CA VAL A 162 0.66 -1.13 -7.40
C VAL A 162 1.92 -0.38 -6.96
N GLY A 163 1.85 0.39 -5.88
CA GLY A 163 2.99 1.13 -5.35
C GLY A 163 4.15 0.22 -4.92
N LEU A 164 3.86 -0.94 -4.31
CA LEU A 164 4.88 -1.92 -3.94
C LEU A 164 5.53 -2.55 -5.18
N TRP A 165 4.75 -2.91 -6.21
CA TRP A 165 5.29 -3.39 -7.48
C TRP A 165 6.16 -2.33 -8.17
N GLN A 166 5.74 -1.06 -8.18
CA GLN A 166 6.56 0.03 -8.73
C GLN A 166 7.88 0.21 -7.96
N ALA A 167 7.85 0.09 -6.62
CA ALA A 167 9.06 0.11 -5.80
C ALA A 167 10.02 -1.05 -6.14
N VAL A 168 9.47 -2.25 -6.35
CA VAL A 168 10.21 -3.42 -6.80
C VAL A 168 10.80 -3.19 -8.19
N LEU A 169 9.99 -2.85 -9.20
CA LEU A 169 10.49 -2.63 -10.56
C LEU A 169 11.56 -1.55 -10.62
N ALA A 170 11.42 -0.48 -9.83
CA ALA A 170 12.45 0.53 -9.66
C ALA A 170 13.76 -0.03 -9.12
N LEU A 171 13.72 -0.89 -8.08
CA LEU A 171 14.91 -1.55 -7.54
C LEU A 171 15.64 -2.36 -8.61
N PHE A 172 14.89 -3.12 -9.42
CA PHE A 172 15.43 -3.95 -10.50
C PHE A 172 16.01 -3.11 -11.64
N LEU A 173 15.32 -2.03 -12.02
CA LEU A 173 15.79 -1.12 -13.06
C LEU A 173 17.08 -0.39 -12.64
N ASP A 174 17.13 0.15 -11.42
CA ASP A 174 18.33 0.78 -10.87
C ASP A 174 19.53 -0.19 -10.88
N GLU A 175 19.29 -1.47 -10.57
CA GLU A 175 20.36 -2.48 -10.59
C GLU A 175 20.76 -2.90 -12.01
N ALA A 176 19.84 -2.86 -12.97
CA ALA A 176 20.16 -3.12 -14.36
C ALA A 176 21.13 -2.07 -14.93
N PHE A 177 20.94 -0.79 -14.57
CA PHE A 177 21.84 0.30 -14.94
C PHE A 177 23.22 0.25 -14.26
N ARG A 178 23.34 -0.46 -13.14
CA ARG A 178 24.58 -0.47 -12.36
C ARG A 178 25.67 -1.26 -13.06
N LYS A 179 26.81 -0.63 -13.38
CA LYS A 179 27.96 -1.31 -14.00
C LYS A 179 28.84 -2.08 -13.02
N SER A 180 28.76 -1.78 -11.72
CA SER A 180 29.52 -2.46 -10.67
C SER A 180 28.91 -3.80 -10.27
N LYS A 181 29.70 -4.64 -9.59
CA LYS A 181 29.22 -5.91 -9.03
C LYS A 181 28.13 -5.67 -7.98
N ILE A 182 27.15 -6.57 -7.94
CA ILE A 182 26.08 -6.56 -6.94
C ILE A 182 26.70 -6.68 -5.54
N THR A 183 26.43 -5.72 -4.67
CA THR A 183 26.89 -5.74 -3.28
C THR A 183 26.05 -6.69 -2.42
N VAL A 184 26.57 -7.13 -1.28
CA VAL A 184 25.85 -8.01 -0.33
C VAL A 184 24.51 -7.38 0.10
N GLU A 185 24.55 -6.10 0.44
CA GLU A 185 23.37 -5.34 0.85
C GLU A 185 22.32 -5.27 -0.27
N ARG A 186 22.77 -5.04 -1.50
CA ARG A 186 21.87 -4.99 -2.65
C ARG A 186 21.27 -6.35 -3.00
N LYS A 187 22.06 -7.41 -2.89
CA LYS A 187 21.57 -8.79 -3.03
C LYS A 187 20.49 -9.08 -1.99
N ARG A 188 20.65 -8.59 -0.75
CA ARG A 188 19.62 -8.73 0.30
C ARG A 188 18.33 -8.01 -0.10
N GLN A 189 18.41 -6.77 -0.60
CA GLN A 189 17.23 -6.05 -1.12
C GLN A 189 16.49 -6.80 -2.23
N LEU A 190 17.22 -7.36 -3.20
CA LEU A 190 16.62 -8.14 -4.29
C LEU A 190 15.92 -9.41 -3.78
N LEU A 191 16.47 -10.07 -2.77
CA LEU A 191 15.83 -11.21 -2.11
C LEU A 191 14.62 -10.78 -1.29
N THR A 192 14.66 -9.62 -0.63
CA THR A 192 13.49 -9.05 0.05
C THR A 192 12.36 -8.75 -0.93
N ALA A 193 12.68 -8.28 -2.14
CA ALA A 193 11.67 -8.07 -3.18
C ALA A 193 10.92 -9.36 -3.54
N GLN A 194 11.62 -10.50 -3.56
CA GLN A 194 10.99 -11.82 -3.74
C GLN A 194 9.98 -12.11 -2.64
N SER A 195 10.37 -11.95 -1.37
CA SER A 195 9.50 -12.30 -0.25
C SER A 195 8.24 -11.44 -0.20
N VAL A 196 8.33 -10.15 -0.54
CA VAL A 196 7.18 -9.25 -0.50
C VAL A 196 6.24 -9.42 -1.70
N THR A 197 6.74 -9.85 -2.86
CA THR A 197 5.92 -9.99 -4.08
C THR A 197 5.17 -11.31 -4.17
N ARG A 198 5.66 -12.40 -3.57
CA ARG A 198 5.00 -13.73 -3.60
C ARG A 198 3.56 -13.72 -3.13
N ARG A 199 3.18 -12.82 -2.22
CA ARG A 199 1.80 -12.73 -1.70
C ARG A 199 0.88 -11.85 -2.54
N MET A 200 1.41 -11.22 -3.58
CA MET A 200 0.68 -10.29 -4.46
C MET A 200 0.62 -10.80 -5.91
N GLU A 201 0.81 -12.11 -6.11
CA GLU A 201 0.82 -12.71 -7.44
C GLU A 201 -0.54 -12.53 -8.12
N SER A 202 -0.57 -11.67 -9.12
CA SER A 202 -1.69 -11.45 -10.02
C SER A 202 -1.10 -11.03 -11.36
N GLU A 203 -1.29 -11.88 -12.37
CA GLU A 203 -0.77 -11.67 -13.72
C GLU A 203 -1.25 -10.34 -14.31
N ASP A 204 -2.56 -10.07 -14.22
CA ASP A 204 -3.17 -8.83 -14.71
C ASP A 204 -2.57 -7.60 -14.01
N LEU A 205 -2.44 -7.63 -12.68
CA LEU A 205 -1.87 -6.54 -11.93
C LEU A 205 -0.42 -6.30 -12.33
N PHE A 206 0.40 -7.36 -12.39
CA PHE A 206 1.79 -7.24 -12.78
C PHE A 206 1.93 -6.67 -14.19
N CYS A 207 1.20 -7.19 -15.17
CA CYS A 207 1.26 -6.74 -16.55
C CYS A 207 0.92 -5.25 -16.67
N ASN A 208 -0.15 -4.81 -15.98
CA ASN A 208 -0.57 -3.40 -15.96
C ASN A 208 0.50 -2.51 -15.33
N VAL A 209 1.00 -2.87 -14.14
CA VAL A 209 2.02 -2.07 -13.44
C VAL A 209 3.34 -2.04 -14.19
N PHE A 210 3.75 -3.17 -14.78
CA PHE A 210 4.97 -3.27 -15.56
C PHE A 210 4.92 -2.37 -16.80
N ALA A 211 3.79 -2.39 -17.52
CA ALA A 211 3.61 -1.54 -18.67
C ALA A 211 3.57 -0.06 -18.29
N GLU A 212 2.76 0.31 -17.29
CA GLU A 212 2.66 1.69 -16.80
C GLU A 212 4.04 2.20 -16.34
N PHE A 213 4.78 1.38 -15.58
CA PHE A 213 6.11 1.72 -15.09
C PHE A 213 7.08 2.03 -16.24
N LEU A 214 7.15 1.18 -17.26
CA LEU A 214 8.08 1.39 -18.38
C LEU A 214 7.64 2.50 -19.34
N THR A 215 6.34 2.81 -19.43
CA THR A 215 5.85 3.96 -20.21
C THR A 215 6.24 5.32 -19.61
N LYS A 216 6.65 5.39 -18.34
CA LYS A 216 7.14 6.62 -17.70
C LYS A 216 8.50 7.08 -18.22
N TYR A 217 9.23 6.21 -18.92
CA TYR A 217 10.57 6.49 -19.42
C TYR A 217 10.54 6.81 -20.93
N PRO A 218 11.29 7.82 -21.40
CA PRO A 218 11.32 8.17 -22.81
C PRO A 218 11.97 7.05 -23.64
N ARG A 219 11.64 7.02 -24.94
CA ARG A 219 12.28 6.09 -25.89
C ARG A 219 13.80 6.28 -25.85
N GLY A 220 14.54 5.17 -25.74
CA GLY A 220 15.99 5.16 -25.64
C GLY A 220 16.54 5.29 -24.21
N TYR A 221 15.70 5.51 -23.19
CA TYR A 221 16.17 5.53 -21.80
C TYR A 221 16.72 4.17 -21.35
N CYS A 222 16.03 3.08 -21.70
CA CYS A 222 16.51 1.71 -21.52
C CYS A 222 16.93 1.15 -22.87
N ASP A 223 18.23 0.88 -23.02
CA ASP A 223 18.73 0.09 -24.15
C ASP A 223 18.36 -1.40 -24.00
N ALA A 224 18.56 -2.17 -25.07
CA ALA A 224 18.25 -3.60 -25.06
C ALA A 224 19.02 -4.33 -23.96
N GLN A 225 20.30 -3.97 -23.74
CA GLN A 225 21.14 -4.60 -22.72
C GLN A 225 20.60 -4.37 -21.30
N THR A 226 20.16 -3.16 -20.97
CA THR A 226 19.58 -2.82 -19.67
C THR A 226 18.25 -3.54 -19.47
N MET A 227 17.41 -3.58 -20.51
CA MET A 227 16.14 -4.32 -20.45
C MET A 227 16.38 -5.81 -20.22
N ASP A 228 17.25 -6.45 -21.00
CA ASP A 228 17.58 -7.86 -20.86
C ASP A 228 18.13 -8.16 -19.46
N ARG A 229 18.96 -7.27 -18.92
CA ARG A 229 19.47 -7.41 -17.56
C ARG A 229 18.38 -7.26 -16.50
N MET A 230 17.48 -6.28 -16.64
CA MET A 230 16.35 -6.10 -15.73
C MET A 230 15.45 -7.34 -15.71
N LEU A 231 15.12 -7.87 -16.90
CA LEU A 231 14.31 -9.08 -17.05
C LEU A 231 15.03 -10.30 -16.46
N GLY A 232 16.34 -10.46 -16.72
CA GLY A 232 17.15 -11.52 -16.15
C GLY A 232 17.18 -11.47 -14.62
N LEU A 233 17.32 -10.27 -14.04
CA LEU A 233 17.23 -10.09 -12.59
C LEU A 233 15.85 -10.47 -12.06
N LEU A 234 14.75 -10.06 -12.72
CA LEU A 234 13.39 -10.45 -12.33
C LEU A 234 13.22 -11.98 -12.31
N VAL A 235 13.68 -12.68 -13.36
CA VAL A 235 13.63 -14.15 -13.42
C VAL A 235 14.42 -14.79 -12.28
N VAL A 236 15.64 -14.30 -12.03
CA VAL A 236 16.55 -14.89 -11.02
C VAL A 236 16.03 -14.67 -9.59
N TYR A 237 15.59 -13.45 -9.28
CA TYR A 237 15.29 -13.05 -7.90
C TYR A 237 13.81 -13.12 -7.56
N ILE A 238 12.89 -12.73 -8.45
CA ILE A 238 11.47 -12.85 -8.16
C ILE A 238 11.00 -14.30 -8.34
N GLN A 239 11.54 -15.01 -9.34
CA GLN A 239 11.13 -16.38 -9.69
C GLN A 239 9.60 -16.45 -9.88
N PRO A 240 9.07 -15.72 -10.89
CA PRO A 240 7.63 -15.51 -10.98
C PRO A 240 6.89 -16.83 -11.22
N THR A 241 6.00 -17.20 -10.29
CA THR A 241 5.12 -18.36 -10.42
C THR A 241 3.72 -17.99 -10.90
N GLY A 242 3.22 -16.82 -10.50
CA GLY A 242 1.86 -16.36 -10.82
C GLY A 242 1.77 -15.26 -11.88
N PHE A 243 2.83 -15.02 -12.66
CA PHE A 243 2.77 -14.11 -13.82
C PHE A 243 3.84 -14.40 -14.87
N SER A 244 3.57 -14.03 -16.12
CA SER A 244 4.49 -14.22 -17.25
C SER A 244 5.14 -12.90 -17.72
N ILE A 245 6.47 -12.85 -17.68
CA ILE A 245 7.25 -11.73 -18.26
C ILE A 245 6.97 -11.55 -19.77
N PRO A 246 6.96 -12.62 -20.60
CA PRO A 246 6.56 -12.50 -22.00
C PRO A 246 5.19 -11.85 -22.23
N GLN A 247 4.20 -12.15 -21.38
CA GLN A 247 2.88 -11.52 -21.48
C GLN A 247 2.96 -10.02 -21.14
N ALA A 248 3.65 -9.64 -20.07
CA ALA A 248 3.82 -8.24 -19.70
C ALA A 248 4.52 -7.40 -20.79
N LEU A 249 5.49 -7.98 -21.50
CA LEU A 249 6.14 -7.34 -22.66
C LEU A 249 5.17 -7.15 -23.84
N THR A 250 4.22 -8.06 -24.02
CA THR A 250 3.19 -7.96 -25.06
C THR A 250 2.24 -6.80 -24.76
N SER A 251 1.87 -6.61 -23.49
CA SER A 251 1.04 -5.48 -23.06
C SER A 251 1.66 -4.12 -23.36
N ILE A 252 2.99 -3.99 -23.28
CA ILE A 252 3.71 -2.76 -23.65
C ILE A 252 3.63 -2.48 -25.16
N ARG A 253 3.70 -3.52 -25.99
CA ARG A 253 3.58 -3.36 -27.45
C ARG A 253 2.19 -2.87 -27.84
N ASN A 254 1.16 -3.43 -27.21
CA ASN A 254 -0.23 -3.08 -27.50
C ASN A 254 -0.60 -1.65 -27.06
N LEU A 255 0.00 -1.13 -25.98
CA LEU A 255 -0.22 0.26 -25.53
C LEU A 255 0.48 1.32 -26.41
N ARG A 256 1.36 0.91 -27.32
CA ARG A 256 2.14 1.80 -28.19
C ARG A 256 1.65 1.85 -29.64
N ASN A 257 0.68 1.01 -29.99
CA ASN A 257 -0.05 1.01 -31.26
C ASN A 257 -1.37 1.75 -31.09
#